data_AF-A0A1Y0IK25-F1
#
_entry.id   AF-A0A1Y0IK25-F1
#
_cell.length_a   1.000
_cell.length_b   1.000
_cell.length_c   1.000
_cell.angle_alpha   90.00
_cell.angle_beta   90.00
_cell.angle_gamma   90.00
#
_symmetry.space_group_name_H-M   'P 1'
#
loop_
_entity.id
_entity.type
_entity.pdbx_description
1 polymer ?
#
loop_
_entity_poly.entity_id
_entity_poly.type
_entity_poly.pdbx_seq_one_letter_code
_entity_poly.pdbx_strand_id
1 'polypeptide(L)'
;MEVVEVTIKKISAVVFQTTVAFGLLTGGVQAANPNAGKVLTSEIRTESIVFLPVPEGDMKTVKVNALRKYEKAIGLVKQYFEDQNVSVQMEIDDPEFQQLLKSAGTAFDYFSAEDMKEVVNFVSFMDLYENYAQNDVILKYKNKLVKEGKLSNEEKETLRGLMPIAKDVPSTVNGTNPNAFEVSPLATNGYDRFAARDYARQWASNSVILRNNAVFGYYSTKNNCFACWNDCTNFVSQALYNGGMKFYYGSNYQSASSWSYSDIVPSYTWGGAHNFYLHWKGRAGVAAYTSDLQTGDVVNADFAGDGAIDHTAIITYQDTNLWLTQHTDDKKEVTNVGHWYSSGYSVYGYEMDKASN
;
A
#
# COMPACT_ATOMS: atom_id res chain seq x y z
N MET A 1 11.23 23.54 -63.46
CA MET A 1 12.41 24.33 -63.09
C MET A 1 11.90 25.70 -62.72
N GLU A 2 11.67 25.94 -61.43
CA GLU A 2 11.34 27.27 -60.89
C GLU A 2 11.74 27.26 -59.43
N VAL A 3 12.66 28.14 -59.08
CA VAL A 3 13.25 28.30 -57.75
C VAL A 3 12.46 29.40 -57.06
N VAL A 4 11.87 29.10 -55.91
CA VAL A 4 11.21 30.11 -55.07
C VAL A 4 12.09 30.37 -53.86
N GLU A 5 12.73 31.55 -53.86
CA GLU A 5 13.39 32.16 -52.71
C GLU A 5 12.34 32.53 -51.64
N VAL A 6 12.57 32.11 -50.40
CA VAL A 6 11.80 32.58 -49.23
C VAL A 6 12.69 33.46 -48.37
N THR A 7 12.33 34.75 -48.32
CA THR A 7 12.97 35.81 -47.55
C THR A 7 12.67 35.67 -46.05
N ILE A 8 13.71 35.62 -45.21
CA ILE A 8 13.61 35.61 -43.75
C ILE A 8 13.36 37.04 -43.23
N LYS A 9 12.19 37.30 -42.64
CA LYS A 9 11.89 38.51 -41.87
C LYS A 9 12.28 38.31 -40.40
N LYS A 10 13.18 39.18 -39.90
CA LYS A 10 13.51 39.36 -38.48
C LYS A 10 12.27 39.82 -37.69
N ILE A 11 11.97 39.15 -36.59
CA ILE A 11 10.98 39.61 -35.60
C ILE A 11 11.74 40.08 -34.35
N SER A 12 11.48 41.33 -33.98
CA SER A 12 12.06 42.05 -32.86
C SER A 12 11.55 41.54 -31.51
N ALA A 13 12.45 41.47 -30.53
CA ALA A 13 12.16 41.14 -29.15
C ALA A 13 11.29 42.22 -28.47
N VAL A 14 10.17 41.80 -27.89
CA VAL A 14 9.33 42.63 -27.00
C VAL A 14 9.72 42.28 -25.57
N VAL A 15 10.32 43.25 -24.87
CA VAL A 15 10.63 43.18 -23.45
C VAL A 15 9.37 43.55 -22.67
N PHE A 16 8.77 42.60 -21.96
CA PHE A 16 7.75 42.89 -20.95
C PHE A 16 8.44 43.19 -19.62
N GLN A 17 8.37 44.45 -19.18
CA GLN A 17 8.63 44.82 -17.78
C GLN A 17 7.41 44.45 -16.95
N THR A 18 7.53 43.43 -16.09
CA THR A 18 6.58 43.19 -14.99
C THR A 18 7.13 43.79 -13.70
N THR A 19 6.43 44.81 -13.22
CA THR A 19 6.61 45.43 -11.91
C THR A 19 6.28 44.42 -10.81
N VAL A 20 7.24 44.13 -9.93
CA VAL A 20 7.02 43.34 -8.71
C VAL A 20 6.43 44.25 -7.65
N ALA A 21 5.15 44.06 -7.32
CA ALA A 21 4.52 44.64 -6.15
C ALA A 21 4.80 43.74 -4.93
N PHE A 22 5.59 44.24 -3.98
CA PHE A 22 5.79 43.62 -2.66
C PHE A 22 4.52 43.83 -1.83
N GLY A 23 3.63 42.85 -1.81
CA GLY A 23 2.55 42.76 -0.83
C GLY A 23 3.07 42.07 0.44
N LEU A 24 3.12 42.81 1.56
CA LEU A 24 3.33 42.21 2.89
C LEU A 24 2.14 41.30 3.20
N LEU A 25 2.34 39.98 3.06
CA LEU A 25 1.49 38.97 3.69
C LEU A 25 2.01 38.75 5.11
N THR A 26 1.28 39.26 6.09
CA THR A 26 1.45 38.94 7.51
C THR A 26 1.24 37.44 7.69
N GLY A 27 2.33 36.71 7.95
CA GLY A 27 2.31 35.28 8.19
C GLY A 27 1.51 34.95 9.45
N GLY A 28 0.34 34.37 9.25
CA GLY A 28 -0.26 33.49 10.26
C GLY A 28 0.57 32.22 10.32
N VAL A 29 1.37 32.07 11.37
CA VAL A 29 2.04 30.82 11.70
C VAL A 29 0.93 29.83 12.08
N GLN A 30 0.47 29.03 11.12
CA GLN A 30 -0.25 27.80 11.42
C GLN A 30 0.76 26.93 12.18
N ALA A 31 0.51 26.67 13.46
CA ALA A 31 1.35 25.80 14.26
C ALA A 31 1.41 24.42 13.58
N ALA A 32 2.55 24.11 12.96
CA ALA A 32 2.84 22.75 12.52
C ALA A 32 2.65 21.83 13.72
N ASN A 33 1.90 20.74 13.54
CA ASN A 33 1.73 19.72 14.57
C ASN A 33 3.13 19.27 15.03
N PRO A 34 3.55 19.52 16.29
CA PRO A 34 4.90 19.24 16.77
C PRO A 34 5.24 17.75 16.84
N ASN A 35 4.30 16.88 16.46
CA ASN A 35 4.47 15.42 16.35
C ASN A 35 4.60 14.90 14.91
N ALA A 36 4.41 15.74 13.88
CA ALA A 36 4.65 15.37 12.49
C ALA A 36 6.16 15.19 12.25
N GLY A 37 6.64 13.95 12.40
CA GLY A 37 8.05 13.58 12.26
C GLY A 37 8.73 13.01 13.51
N LYS A 38 8.04 12.88 14.65
CA LYS A 38 8.60 12.23 15.87
C LYS A 38 8.43 10.71 15.95
N VAL A 39 7.80 10.11 14.94
CA VAL A 39 7.41 8.70 14.98
C VAL A 39 8.59 7.88 14.43
N LEU A 40 9.22 7.08 15.32
CA LEU A 40 10.20 6.01 15.06
C LEU A 40 11.72 6.31 15.20
N THR A 41 12.13 7.31 15.98
CA THR A 41 13.53 7.39 16.46
C THR A 41 13.80 6.63 17.75
N SER A 42 12.80 5.94 18.32
CA SER A 42 12.98 5.17 19.55
C SER A 42 13.92 4.00 19.32
N GLU A 43 14.91 3.86 20.20
CA GLU A 43 15.75 2.66 20.27
C GLU A 43 14.88 1.42 20.40
N ILE A 44 15.13 0.41 19.55
CA ILE A 44 14.49 -0.89 19.70
C ILE A 44 15.14 -1.58 20.88
N ARG A 45 14.33 -1.93 21.87
CA ARG A 45 14.75 -2.71 23.03
C ARG A 45 14.28 -4.15 22.89
N THR A 46 14.97 -5.10 23.50
CA THR A 46 14.67 -6.53 23.35
C THR A 46 13.27 -6.89 23.86
N GLU A 47 12.77 -6.19 24.87
CA GLU A 47 11.42 -6.32 25.42
C GLU A 47 10.32 -5.78 24.49
N SER A 48 10.67 -4.91 23.55
CA SER A 48 9.72 -4.35 22.57
C SER A 48 9.58 -5.21 21.31
N ILE A 49 10.37 -6.28 21.18
CA ILE A 49 10.34 -7.17 20.02
C ILE A 49 9.19 -8.16 20.18
N VAL A 50 8.20 -8.06 19.30
CA VAL A 50 7.01 -8.90 19.24
C VAL A 50 7.09 -9.82 18.03
N PHE A 51 6.76 -11.09 18.23
CA PHE A 51 6.66 -12.09 17.15
C PHE A 51 5.24 -12.12 16.60
N LEU A 52 5.12 -12.39 15.30
CA LEU A 52 3.84 -12.61 14.64
C LEU A 52 3.22 -13.93 15.11
N PRO A 53 1.88 -14.02 15.19
CA PRO A 53 1.22 -15.30 15.48
C PRO A 53 1.46 -16.28 14.32
N VAL A 54 1.59 -17.56 14.64
CA VAL A 54 1.74 -18.65 13.65
C VAL A 54 0.61 -19.66 13.84
N PRO A 55 0.31 -20.50 12.84
CA PRO A 55 -0.59 -21.63 13.02
C PRO A 55 -0.12 -22.55 14.16
N GLU A 56 -1.06 -23.20 14.83
CA GLU A 56 -0.74 -24.11 15.93
C GLU A 56 0.00 -25.35 15.43
N GLY A 57 1.18 -25.63 16.02
CA GLY A 57 2.00 -26.81 15.71
C GLY A 57 3.35 -26.47 15.09
N ASP A 58 4.13 -27.50 14.79
CA ASP A 58 5.38 -27.34 14.04
C ASP A 58 5.11 -27.12 12.55
N MET A 59 5.94 -26.28 11.91
CA MET A 59 5.79 -25.87 10.51
C MET A 59 5.63 -27.06 9.55
N LYS A 60 6.38 -28.16 9.76
CA LYS A 60 6.34 -29.32 8.87
C LYS A 60 5.00 -30.05 8.95
N THR A 61 4.49 -30.26 10.15
CA THR A 61 3.17 -30.86 10.36
C THR A 61 2.06 -29.95 9.84
N VAL A 62 2.15 -28.64 10.13
CA VAL A 62 1.21 -27.62 9.64
C VAL A 62 1.14 -27.63 8.11
N LYS A 63 2.29 -27.63 7.41
CA LYS A 63 2.36 -27.74 5.95
C LYS A 63 1.59 -28.94 5.40
N VAL A 64 1.89 -30.14 5.91
CA VAL A 64 1.25 -31.37 5.43
C VAL A 64 -0.26 -31.34 5.64
N ASN A 65 -0.71 -30.86 6.79
CA ASN A 65 -2.14 -30.76 7.08
C ASN A 65 -2.83 -29.69 6.22
N ALA A 66 -2.17 -28.56 5.97
CA ALA A 66 -2.69 -27.48 5.15
C ALA A 66 -2.89 -27.92 3.69
N LEU A 67 -1.92 -28.62 3.10
CA LEU A 67 -2.03 -29.11 1.72
C LEU A 67 -3.23 -30.06 1.53
N ARG A 68 -3.60 -30.83 2.56
CA ARG A 68 -4.82 -31.65 2.54
C ARG A 68 -6.08 -30.82 2.78
N LYS A 69 -6.05 -29.93 3.79
CA LYS A 69 -7.21 -29.13 4.18
C LYS A 69 -7.67 -28.18 3.08
N TYR A 70 -6.73 -27.57 2.36
CA TYR A 70 -6.99 -26.54 1.35
C TYR A 70 -6.87 -27.05 -0.08
N GLU A 71 -6.96 -28.36 -0.32
CA GLU A 71 -6.84 -28.96 -1.65
C GLU A 71 -7.76 -28.29 -2.69
N LYS A 72 -9.02 -28.03 -2.31
CA LYS A 72 -9.98 -27.32 -3.18
C LYS A 72 -9.52 -25.89 -3.51
N ALA A 73 -9.15 -25.11 -2.49
CA ALA A 73 -8.71 -23.73 -2.66
C ALA A 73 -7.42 -23.64 -3.49
N ILE A 74 -6.49 -24.58 -3.29
CA ILE A 74 -5.29 -24.74 -4.10
C ILE A 74 -5.64 -24.93 -5.58
N GLY A 75 -6.61 -25.80 -5.89
CA GLY A 75 -7.07 -26.00 -7.26
C GLY A 75 -7.68 -24.74 -7.87
N LEU A 76 -8.50 -24.01 -7.11
CA LEU A 76 -9.12 -22.75 -7.53
C LEU A 76 -8.08 -21.67 -7.84
N VAL A 77 -7.11 -21.46 -6.94
CA VAL A 77 -6.07 -20.45 -7.12
C VAL A 77 -5.13 -20.81 -8.27
N LYS A 78 -4.81 -22.10 -8.44
CA LYS A 78 -4.03 -22.56 -9.58
C LYS A 78 -4.75 -22.23 -10.91
N GLN A 79 -6.04 -22.54 -11.02
CA GLN A 79 -6.83 -22.21 -12.21
C GLN A 79 -6.84 -20.69 -12.47
N TYR A 80 -7.03 -19.89 -11.43
CA TYR A 80 -7.01 -18.42 -11.53
C TYR A 80 -5.72 -17.89 -12.15
N PHE A 81 -4.55 -18.38 -11.72
CA PHE A 81 -3.29 -17.96 -12.32
C PHE A 81 -3.07 -18.53 -13.72
N GLU A 82 -3.49 -19.76 -13.99
CA GLU A 82 -3.42 -20.37 -15.32
C GLU A 82 -4.23 -19.58 -16.36
N ASP A 83 -5.43 -19.11 -16.00
CA ASP A 83 -6.29 -18.28 -16.86
C ASP A 83 -5.66 -16.92 -17.20
N GLN A 84 -4.69 -16.48 -16.41
CA GLN A 84 -3.90 -15.27 -16.61
C GLN A 84 -2.56 -15.53 -17.31
N ASN A 85 -2.32 -16.76 -17.78
CA ASN A 85 -1.04 -17.22 -18.34
C ASN A 85 0.13 -17.13 -17.36
N VAL A 86 -0.13 -17.24 -16.06
CA VAL A 86 0.90 -17.30 -15.02
C VAL A 86 1.09 -18.77 -14.61
N SER A 87 2.27 -19.32 -14.89
CA SER A 87 2.62 -20.67 -14.46
C SER A 87 3.10 -20.65 -13.01
N VAL A 88 2.36 -21.31 -12.13
CA VAL A 88 2.65 -21.29 -10.69
C VAL A 88 3.07 -22.67 -10.20
N GLN A 89 4.25 -22.76 -9.58
CA GLN A 89 4.64 -23.93 -8.81
C GLN A 89 4.04 -23.83 -7.41
N MET A 90 3.29 -24.84 -7.01
CA MET A 90 2.56 -24.88 -5.75
C MET A 90 3.48 -25.24 -4.58
N GLU A 91 4.41 -24.35 -4.24
CA GLU A 91 5.34 -24.51 -3.12
C GLU A 91 5.03 -23.49 -2.02
N ILE A 92 4.26 -23.90 -1.01
CA ILE A 92 3.78 -22.98 0.04
C ILE A 92 4.91 -22.40 0.92
N ASP A 93 6.13 -22.93 0.85
CA ASP A 93 7.32 -22.39 1.53
C ASP A 93 8.05 -21.33 0.70
N ASP A 94 7.72 -21.22 -0.59
CA ASP A 94 8.33 -20.23 -1.48
C ASP A 94 7.71 -18.84 -1.23
N PRO A 95 8.52 -17.84 -0.84
CA PRO A 95 8.00 -16.49 -0.59
C PRO A 95 7.39 -15.83 -1.83
N GLU A 96 7.87 -16.14 -3.04
CA GLU A 96 7.28 -15.60 -4.27
C GLU A 96 5.88 -16.18 -4.49
N PHE A 97 5.73 -17.50 -4.32
CA PHE A 97 4.42 -18.14 -4.31
C PHE A 97 3.48 -17.60 -3.22
N GLN A 98 3.95 -17.42 -1.99
CA GLN A 98 3.14 -16.86 -0.89
C GLN A 98 2.60 -15.47 -1.28
N GLN A 99 3.48 -14.59 -1.75
CA GLN A 99 3.12 -13.26 -2.23
C GLN A 99 2.10 -13.31 -3.37
N LEU A 100 2.35 -14.15 -4.36
CA LEU A 100 1.46 -14.32 -5.50
C LEU A 100 0.08 -14.81 -5.02
N LEU A 101 0.03 -15.85 -4.20
CA LEU A 101 -1.21 -16.41 -3.67
C LEU A 101 -2.05 -15.37 -2.92
N LYS A 102 -1.43 -14.51 -2.11
CA LYS A 102 -2.16 -13.47 -1.36
C LYS A 102 -2.92 -12.52 -2.27
N SER A 103 -2.46 -12.29 -3.51
CA SER A 103 -3.20 -11.49 -4.50
C SER A 103 -4.60 -12.06 -4.79
N ALA A 104 -4.75 -13.39 -4.84
CA ALA A 104 -6.03 -14.05 -5.09
C ALA A 104 -7.08 -13.77 -3.98
N GLY A 105 -6.65 -13.35 -2.79
CA GLY A 105 -7.54 -12.94 -1.68
C GLY A 105 -8.41 -11.72 -1.99
N THR A 106 -8.17 -11.05 -3.12
CA THR A 106 -8.94 -9.89 -3.55
C THR A 106 -9.61 -10.02 -4.92
N ALA A 107 -9.59 -11.22 -5.52
CA ALA A 107 -10.16 -11.53 -6.84
C ALA A 107 -11.67 -11.86 -6.79
N PHE A 108 -12.47 -11.01 -6.13
CA PHE A 108 -13.90 -11.26 -5.90
C PHE A 108 -14.76 -11.24 -7.18
N ASP A 109 -14.27 -10.66 -8.27
CA ASP A 109 -14.95 -10.65 -9.57
C ASP A 109 -14.70 -11.92 -10.39
N TYR A 110 -13.68 -12.70 -10.02
CA TYR A 110 -13.34 -13.95 -10.69
C TYR A 110 -14.03 -15.15 -10.05
N PHE A 111 -13.95 -15.28 -8.72
CA PHE A 111 -14.50 -16.43 -8.01
C PHE A 111 -16.00 -16.28 -7.72
N SER A 112 -16.72 -17.41 -7.71
CA SER A 112 -18.07 -17.46 -7.11
C SER A 112 -18.00 -17.11 -5.62
N ALA A 113 -19.11 -16.72 -4.99
CA ALA A 113 -19.11 -16.39 -3.56
C ALA A 113 -18.64 -17.58 -2.69
N GLU A 114 -19.06 -18.80 -3.04
CA GLU A 114 -18.64 -20.02 -2.37
C GLU A 114 -17.15 -20.33 -2.56
N ASP A 115 -16.64 -20.19 -3.79
CA ASP A 115 -15.23 -20.45 -4.07
C ASP A 115 -14.32 -19.37 -3.49
N MET A 116 -14.76 -18.10 -3.52
CA MET A 116 -14.05 -17.01 -2.89
C MET A 116 -13.90 -17.25 -1.39
N LYS A 117 -14.91 -17.80 -0.72
CA LYS A 117 -14.81 -18.16 0.70
C LYS A 117 -13.72 -19.20 0.95
N GLU A 118 -13.59 -20.21 0.08
CA GLU A 118 -12.51 -21.21 0.17
C GLU A 118 -11.13 -20.58 -0.05
N VAL A 119 -11.02 -19.69 -1.06
CA VAL A 119 -9.80 -18.95 -1.39
C VAL A 119 -9.39 -18.04 -0.23
N VAL A 120 -10.31 -17.24 0.31
CA VAL A 120 -10.08 -16.35 1.46
C VAL A 120 -9.56 -17.14 2.66
N ASN A 121 -10.20 -18.27 3.01
CA ASN A 121 -9.75 -19.10 4.12
C ASN A 121 -8.33 -19.63 3.93
N PHE A 122 -7.96 -19.97 2.69
CA PHE A 122 -6.61 -20.42 2.38
C PHE A 122 -5.61 -19.27 2.41
N VAL A 123 -5.96 -18.11 1.87
CA VAL A 123 -5.13 -16.90 1.90
C VAL A 123 -4.85 -16.46 3.33
N SER A 124 -5.87 -16.37 4.20
CA SER A 124 -5.66 -16.04 5.62
C SER A 124 -4.81 -17.08 6.35
N PHE A 125 -4.89 -18.36 5.97
CA PHE A 125 -3.96 -19.37 6.51
C PHE A 125 -2.53 -19.14 6.03
N MET A 126 -2.35 -18.82 4.75
CA MET A 126 -1.04 -18.62 4.14
C MET A 126 -0.33 -17.37 4.66
N ASP A 127 -1.11 -16.33 4.95
CA ASP A 127 -0.68 -15.13 5.67
C ASP A 127 -0.15 -15.46 7.09
N LEU A 128 -0.86 -16.30 7.85
CA LEU A 128 -0.31 -16.81 9.12
C LEU A 128 0.91 -17.73 8.93
N TYR A 129 0.93 -18.52 7.85
CA TYR A 129 1.98 -19.51 7.60
C TYR A 129 3.33 -18.86 7.28
N GLU A 130 3.36 -17.77 6.51
CA GLU A 130 4.61 -17.06 6.21
C GLU A 130 5.32 -16.54 7.48
N ASN A 131 4.56 -16.34 8.56
CA ASN A 131 5.10 -15.87 9.84
C ASN A 131 6.12 -16.81 10.47
N TYR A 132 6.17 -18.10 10.11
CA TYR A 132 7.29 -18.96 10.53
C TYR A 132 8.64 -18.39 10.05
N ALA A 133 8.74 -18.08 8.75
CA ALA A 133 9.95 -17.55 8.15
C ALA A 133 10.24 -16.12 8.64
N GLN A 134 9.21 -15.28 8.79
CA GLN A 134 9.37 -13.92 9.33
C GLN A 134 9.87 -13.95 10.78
N ASN A 135 9.31 -14.83 11.61
CA ASN A 135 9.72 -14.98 13.01
C ASN A 135 11.16 -15.49 13.16
N ASP A 136 11.68 -16.30 12.23
CA ASP A 136 13.09 -16.67 12.21
C ASP A 136 14.01 -15.45 12.02
N VAL A 137 13.61 -14.50 11.16
CA VAL A 137 14.34 -13.24 10.95
C VAL A 137 14.24 -12.34 12.18
N ILE A 138 13.06 -12.23 12.79
CA ILE A 138 12.87 -11.48 14.05
C ILE A 138 13.75 -12.08 15.16
N LEU A 139 13.77 -13.41 15.29
CA LEU A 139 14.57 -14.12 16.28
C LEU A 139 16.07 -13.88 16.07
N LYS A 140 16.53 -13.91 14.81
CA LYS A 140 17.90 -13.56 14.44
C LYS A 140 18.30 -12.17 14.93
N TYR A 141 17.48 -11.15 14.69
CA TYR A 141 17.77 -9.79 15.14
C TYR A 141 17.65 -9.61 16.65
N LYS A 142 16.68 -10.28 17.29
CA LYS A 142 16.57 -10.31 18.75
C LYS A 142 17.83 -10.91 19.38
N ASN A 143 18.32 -12.04 18.89
CA ASN A 143 19.52 -12.69 19.38
C ASN A 143 20.77 -11.82 19.15
N LYS A 144 20.86 -11.17 17.99
CA LYS A 144 21.95 -10.22 17.71
C LYS A 144 21.94 -9.06 18.70
N LEU A 145 20.78 -8.45 18.93
CA LEU A 145 20.63 -7.34 19.88
C LEU A 145 21.00 -7.76 21.32
N VAL A 146 20.60 -8.95 21.76
CA VAL A 146 20.98 -9.51 23.07
C VAL A 146 22.50 -9.71 23.17
N LYS A 147 23.12 -10.27 22.13
CA LYS A 147 24.54 -10.62 22.13
C LYS A 147 25.46 -9.40 21.99
N GLU A 148 25.11 -8.47 21.11
CA GLU A 148 25.99 -7.35 20.70
C GLU A 148 25.57 -6.02 21.33
N GLY A 149 24.38 -5.93 21.93
CA GLY A 149 23.83 -4.71 22.51
C GLY A 149 23.41 -3.66 21.48
N LYS A 150 23.49 -3.96 20.18
CA LYS A 150 23.13 -3.03 19.10
C LYS A 150 22.69 -3.73 17.82
N LEU A 151 21.92 -3.01 17.01
CA LEU A 151 21.59 -3.32 15.63
C LEU A 151 22.04 -2.14 14.74
N SER A 152 22.39 -2.40 13.49
CA SER A 152 22.58 -1.34 12.50
C SER A 152 21.25 -0.61 12.25
N ASN A 153 21.28 0.57 11.64
CA ASN A 153 20.03 1.28 11.31
C ASN A 153 19.17 0.51 10.32
N GLU A 154 19.78 -0.10 9.30
CA GLU A 154 19.11 -0.99 8.34
C GLU A 154 18.46 -2.20 9.04
N GLU A 155 19.17 -2.85 9.97
CA GLU A 155 18.60 -3.97 10.73
C GLU A 155 17.43 -3.55 11.60
N LYS A 156 17.45 -2.32 12.16
CA LYS A 156 16.33 -1.78 12.92
C LYS A 156 15.12 -1.51 12.03
N GLU A 157 15.31 -0.94 10.83
CA GLU A 157 14.19 -0.68 9.92
C GLU A 157 13.59 -1.99 9.40
N THR A 158 14.42 -2.97 9.03
CA THR A 158 13.94 -4.31 8.65
C THR A 158 13.17 -4.96 9.80
N LEU A 159 13.70 -4.92 11.03
CA LEU A 159 12.99 -5.48 12.19
C LEU A 159 11.65 -4.78 12.44
N ARG A 160 11.56 -3.46 12.28
CA ARG A 160 10.29 -2.73 12.40
C ARG A 160 9.27 -3.14 11.35
N GLY A 161 9.71 -3.35 10.11
CA GLY A 161 8.85 -3.78 9.01
C GLY A 161 8.34 -5.22 9.13
N LEU A 162 8.89 -6.02 10.06
CA LEU A 162 8.47 -7.40 10.33
C LEU A 162 7.64 -7.55 11.60
N MET A 163 7.59 -6.54 12.48
CA MET A 163 6.82 -6.66 13.72
C MET A 163 5.34 -6.38 13.47
N PRO A 164 4.43 -7.08 14.15
CA PRO A 164 3.01 -6.84 13.99
C PRO A 164 2.61 -5.46 14.50
N ILE A 165 1.51 -4.95 13.96
CA ILE A 165 0.73 -3.89 14.57
C ILE A 165 0.37 -4.30 16.01
N ALA A 166 0.54 -3.38 16.95
CA ALA A 166 0.20 -3.64 18.33
C ALA A 166 -1.31 -3.87 18.48
N LYS A 167 -1.70 -4.90 19.25
CA LYS A 167 -3.10 -5.37 19.35
C LYS A 167 -4.11 -4.33 19.88
N ASP A 168 -3.62 -3.30 20.56
CA ASP A 168 -4.41 -2.19 21.11
C ASP A 168 -4.60 -1.04 20.12
N VAL A 169 -3.92 -1.06 18.96
CA VAL A 169 -4.13 -0.09 17.90
C VAL A 169 -5.40 -0.45 17.14
N PRO A 170 -6.43 0.42 17.14
CA PRO A 170 -7.69 0.12 16.49
C PRO A 170 -7.55 0.15 14.96
N SER A 171 -8.26 -0.78 14.32
CA SER A 171 -8.54 -0.75 12.88
C SER A 171 -9.78 0.12 12.59
N THR A 172 -10.00 0.43 11.31
CA THR A 172 -11.20 1.15 10.86
C THR A 172 -12.42 0.25 11.01
N VAL A 173 -13.45 0.77 11.70
CA VAL A 173 -14.71 0.07 11.92
C VAL A 173 -15.64 0.27 10.73
N ASN A 174 -16.28 -0.81 10.27
CA ASN A 174 -17.33 -0.68 9.26
C ASN A 174 -18.59 -0.05 9.87
N GLY A 175 -18.88 1.21 9.54
CA GLY A 175 -20.06 1.89 10.06
C GLY A 175 -19.99 3.40 9.95
N THR A 176 -20.92 4.04 10.65
CA THR A 176 -21.06 5.50 10.68
C THR A 176 -20.46 6.07 11.95
N ASN A 177 -19.70 7.15 11.80
CA ASN A 177 -19.13 7.90 12.90
C ASN A 177 -20.27 8.62 13.67
N PRO A 178 -20.49 8.29 14.95
CA PRO A 178 -21.57 8.88 15.74
C PRO A 178 -21.36 10.36 16.07
N ASN A 179 -20.13 10.88 15.87
CA ASN A 179 -19.74 12.25 16.17
C ASN A 179 -19.46 13.08 14.91
N ALA A 180 -19.92 12.63 13.73
CA ALA A 180 -19.74 13.37 12.49
C ALA A 180 -20.51 14.69 12.54
N PHE A 181 -19.81 15.80 12.77
CA PHE A 181 -20.34 17.15 12.54
C PHE A 181 -19.90 17.59 11.15
N GLU A 182 -20.86 17.74 10.24
CA GLU A 182 -20.60 18.14 8.85
C GLU A 182 -20.04 19.57 8.79
N VAL A 183 -18.77 19.70 8.39
CA VAL A 183 -18.27 20.35 7.15
C VAL A 183 -16.80 19.94 7.04
N SER A 184 -16.41 19.12 6.05
CA SER A 184 -14.98 18.93 5.75
C SER A 184 -14.46 20.20 5.07
N PRO A 185 -13.48 20.92 5.66
CA PRO A 185 -12.80 21.99 4.95
C PRO A 185 -12.08 21.41 3.72
N LEU A 186 -11.88 22.24 2.69
CA LEU A 186 -10.93 21.90 1.61
C LEU A 186 -9.59 21.47 2.21
N ALA A 187 -9.04 20.37 1.68
CA ALA A 187 -7.76 19.83 2.11
C ALA A 187 -6.70 20.94 2.11
N THR A 188 -6.26 21.37 3.29
CA THR A 188 -5.26 22.45 3.42
C THR A 188 -3.85 21.98 3.08
N ASN A 189 -3.67 20.67 2.88
CA ASN A 189 -2.40 20.02 2.59
C ASN A 189 -2.04 20.06 1.09
N GLY A 190 -2.93 20.54 0.22
CA GLY A 190 -2.69 20.62 -1.23
C GLY A 190 -2.90 19.30 -1.97
N TYR A 191 -3.50 18.30 -1.33
CA TYR A 191 -3.92 17.05 -1.96
C TYR A 191 -5.21 17.22 -2.77
N ASP A 192 -5.16 16.85 -4.04
CA ASP A 192 -6.30 16.72 -4.93
C ASP A 192 -6.72 15.25 -5.02
N ARG A 193 -7.74 14.93 -4.23
CA ARG A 193 -8.35 13.58 -4.17
C ARG A 193 -8.90 13.11 -5.53
N PHE A 194 -9.34 14.03 -6.39
CA PHE A 194 -9.90 13.69 -7.69
C PHE A 194 -8.79 13.43 -8.71
N ALA A 195 -7.68 14.19 -8.64
CA ALA A 195 -6.50 13.88 -9.43
C ALA A 195 -5.92 12.49 -9.08
N ALA A 196 -5.87 12.13 -7.78
CA ALA A 196 -5.47 10.79 -7.35
C ALA A 196 -6.40 9.70 -7.90
N ARG A 197 -7.72 9.89 -7.77
CA ARG A 197 -8.73 9.00 -8.35
C ARG A 197 -8.56 8.83 -9.86
N ASP A 198 -8.38 9.94 -10.58
CA ASP A 198 -8.31 9.93 -12.04
C ASP A 198 -7.05 9.25 -12.53
N TYR A 199 -5.92 9.45 -11.84
CA TYR A 199 -4.71 8.67 -12.06
C TYR A 199 -4.96 7.17 -11.85
N ALA A 200 -5.55 6.78 -10.73
CA ALA A 200 -5.84 5.38 -10.42
C ALA A 200 -6.73 4.73 -11.52
N ARG A 201 -7.80 5.43 -11.93
CA ARG A 201 -8.70 4.96 -13.01
C ARG A 201 -8.05 4.90 -14.38
N GLN A 202 -7.05 5.75 -14.63
CA GLN A 202 -6.29 5.74 -15.89
C GLN A 202 -5.44 4.48 -16.02
N TRP A 203 -4.88 4.01 -14.90
CA TRP A 203 -3.93 2.90 -14.89
C TRP A 203 -4.53 1.55 -14.47
N ALA A 204 -5.86 1.47 -14.33
CA ALA A 204 -6.61 0.25 -14.06
C ALA A 204 -7.76 0.03 -15.08
N SER A 205 -8.07 -1.22 -15.40
CA SER A 205 -9.09 -1.58 -16.39
C SER A 205 -9.74 -2.94 -16.11
N ASN A 206 -11.03 -3.04 -16.42
CA ASN A 206 -11.79 -4.28 -16.23
C ASN A 206 -11.73 -5.21 -17.43
N SER A 207 -11.20 -4.76 -18.57
CA SER A 207 -11.20 -5.51 -19.84
C SER A 207 -9.81 -5.77 -20.42
N VAL A 208 -8.81 -5.05 -19.95
CA VAL A 208 -7.41 -5.22 -20.36
C VAL A 208 -6.52 -4.98 -19.15
N ILE A 209 -5.38 -5.65 -19.08
CA ILE A 209 -4.36 -5.38 -18.07
C ILE A 209 -3.73 -4.02 -18.40
N LEU A 210 -3.97 -3.03 -17.54
CA LEU A 210 -3.26 -1.75 -17.56
C LEU A 210 -2.25 -1.78 -16.42
N ARG A 211 -1.00 -1.44 -16.72
CA ARG A 211 0.10 -1.45 -15.75
C ARG A 211 0.74 -0.08 -15.72
N ASN A 212 1.38 0.23 -14.60
CA ASN A 212 1.94 1.55 -14.30
C ASN A 212 2.70 2.16 -15.47
N ASN A 213 2.66 3.49 -15.54
CA ASN A 213 3.39 4.23 -16.56
C ASN A 213 4.91 3.95 -16.50
N ALA A 214 5.61 4.21 -17.60
CA ALA A 214 7.06 4.08 -17.65
C ALA A 214 7.83 5.02 -16.69
N VAL A 215 7.16 6.01 -16.09
CA VAL A 215 7.74 6.94 -15.11
C VAL A 215 7.98 6.28 -13.76
N PHE A 216 7.24 5.21 -13.44
CA PHE A 216 7.37 4.46 -12.19
C PHE A 216 7.83 3.00 -12.42
N GLY A 217 8.84 2.84 -13.27
CA GLY A 217 9.28 1.54 -13.80
C GLY A 217 10.19 0.69 -12.91
N TYR A 218 10.51 1.08 -11.67
CA TYR A 218 11.46 0.35 -10.82
C TYR A 218 11.05 -1.12 -10.62
N TYR A 219 9.83 -1.36 -10.13
CA TYR A 219 9.37 -2.71 -9.82
C TYR A 219 9.20 -3.57 -11.07
N SER A 220 8.69 -2.99 -12.17
CA SER A 220 8.59 -3.70 -13.45
C SER A 220 9.98 -4.08 -14.00
N THR A 221 10.97 -3.20 -13.86
CA THR A 221 12.34 -3.44 -14.35
C THR A 221 13.07 -4.47 -13.48
N LYS A 222 12.99 -4.32 -12.15
CA LYS A 222 13.65 -5.21 -11.18
C LYS A 222 13.20 -6.66 -11.36
N ASN A 223 11.91 -6.87 -11.58
CA ASN A 223 11.34 -8.19 -11.74
C ASN A 223 11.40 -8.71 -13.18
N ASN A 224 12.03 -7.95 -14.10
CA ASN A 224 12.05 -8.21 -15.54
C ASN A 224 10.66 -8.55 -16.08
N CYS A 225 9.65 -7.87 -15.56
CA CYS A 225 8.27 -8.16 -15.90
C CYS A 225 7.39 -6.93 -15.77
N PHE A 226 6.94 -6.46 -16.93
CA PHE A 226 6.03 -5.32 -17.05
C PHE A 226 4.59 -5.64 -16.66
N ALA A 227 4.28 -6.92 -16.40
CA ALA A 227 2.94 -7.42 -16.10
C ALA A 227 2.90 -8.42 -14.92
N CYS A 228 3.96 -8.51 -14.10
CA CYS A 228 4.02 -9.45 -12.98
C CYS A 228 3.80 -8.75 -11.63
N TRP A 229 3.28 -9.54 -10.69
CA TRP A 229 2.31 -9.15 -9.66
C TRP A 229 2.92 -8.64 -8.34
N ASN A 230 2.05 -8.13 -7.46
CA ASN A 230 2.29 -7.44 -6.17
C ASN A 230 2.84 -6.01 -6.22
N ASP A 231 2.22 -5.15 -7.04
CA ASP A 231 2.49 -3.72 -7.06
C ASP A 231 1.37 -2.87 -6.44
N CYS A 232 0.45 -3.47 -5.67
CA CYS A 232 -0.70 -2.79 -5.04
C CYS A 232 -0.32 -1.46 -4.37
N THR A 233 0.73 -1.47 -3.55
CA THR A 233 1.20 -0.29 -2.81
C THR A 233 1.95 0.68 -3.72
N ASN A 234 2.71 0.18 -4.70
CA ASN A 234 3.38 1.02 -5.69
C ASN A 234 2.36 1.78 -6.55
N PHE A 235 1.29 1.12 -6.97
CA PHE A 235 0.17 1.72 -7.70
C PHE A 235 -0.52 2.82 -6.87
N VAL A 236 -0.91 2.50 -5.64
CA VAL A 236 -1.55 3.48 -4.76
C VAL A 236 -0.61 4.66 -4.48
N SER A 237 0.68 4.42 -4.25
CA SER A 237 1.64 5.50 -4.01
C SER A 237 1.77 6.44 -5.20
N GLN A 238 1.70 5.93 -6.44
CA GLN A 238 1.66 6.76 -7.64
C GLN A 238 0.39 7.60 -7.72
N ALA A 239 -0.77 7.02 -7.41
CA ALA A 239 -2.03 7.75 -7.38
C ALA A 239 -1.96 8.91 -6.37
N LEU A 240 -1.45 8.65 -5.17
CA LEU A 240 -1.26 9.67 -4.14
C LEU A 240 -0.29 10.78 -4.57
N TYR A 241 0.83 10.41 -5.19
CA TYR A 241 1.81 11.39 -5.70
C TYR A 241 1.22 12.28 -6.78
N ASN A 242 0.47 11.71 -7.73
CA ASN A 242 -0.22 12.47 -8.78
C ASN A 242 -1.43 13.25 -8.24
N GLY A 243 -1.95 12.86 -7.07
CA GLY A 243 -2.87 13.66 -6.27
C GLY A 243 -2.20 14.82 -5.52
N GLY A 244 -0.88 15.00 -5.60
CA GLY A 244 -0.18 16.12 -4.96
C GLY A 244 0.41 15.83 -3.57
N MET A 245 0.42 14.56 -3.13
CA MET A 245 1.22 14.18 -1.96
C MET A 245 2.72 14.30 -2.25
N LYS A 246 3.40 15.05 -1.40
CA LYS A 246 4.84 15.27 -1.49
C LYS A 246 5.60 14.09 -0.89
N PHE A 247 6.78 13.85 -1.47
CA PHE A 247 7.74 12.93 -0.92
C PHE A 247 8.19 13.36 0.47
N TYR A 248 8.42 12.36 1.32
CA TYR A 248 9.04 12.52 2.62
C TYR A 248 10.35 11.73 2.61
N TYR A 249 11.46 12.35 3.02
CA TYR A 249 12.77 11.69 3.07
C TYR A 249 13.16 11.47 4.52
N GLY A 250 13.14 10.21 4.92
CA GLY A 250 13.63 9.75 6.21
C GLY A 250 15.15 9.55 6.20
N SER A 251 15.64 8.75 7.15
CA SER A 251 17.08 8.48 7.29
C SER A 251 17.68 7.70 6.12
N ASN A 252 16.89 6.86 5.44
CA ASN A 252 17.23 6.12 4.22
C ASN A 252 15.95 5.54 3.58
N TYR A 253 16.07 4.86 2.44
CA TYR A 253 14.93 4.28 1.71
C TYR A 253 14.19 3.17 2.50
N GLN A 254 14.81 2.51 3.46
CA GLN A 254 14.17 1.48 4.28
C GLN A 254 13.34 2.05 5.43
N SER A 255 13.62 3.30 5.83
CA SER A 255 12.95 3.92 6.96
C SER A 255 11.46 4.06 6.74
N ALA A 256 10.66 3.68 7.74
CA ALA A 256 9.22 3.92 7.75
C ALA A 256 8.84 5.43 7.67
N SER A 257 9.79 6.32 7.98
CA SER A 257 9.58 7.77 7.81
C SER A 257 9.77 8.23 6.37
N SER A 258 10.52 7.51 5.54
CA SER A 258 10.64 7.82 4.12
C SER A 258 9.35 7.44 3.40
N TRP A 259 8.94 8.20 2.40
CA TRP A 259 7.98 7.83 1.37
C TRP A 259 8.34 8.58 0.10
N SER A 260 9.05 7.92 -0.80
CA SER A 260 9.59 8.52 -2.00
C SER A 260 9.85 7.49 -3.10
N TYR A 261 9.81 7.97 -4.34
CA TYR A 261 10.13 7.16 -5.49
C TYR A 261 11.50 7.54 -6.08
N SER A 262 12.21 6.54 -6.58
CA SER A 262 13.42 6.67 -7.38
C SER A 262 13.59 5.41 -8.23
N ASP A 263 14.02 5.57 -9.49
CA ASP A 263 14.33 4.44 -10.38
C ASP A 263 15.57 3.64 -9.95
N ILE A 264 16.32 4.13 -8.96
CA ILE A 264 17.44 3.38 -8.35
C ILE A 264 16.92 2.49 -7.23
N VAL A 265 16.20 3.06 -6.28
CA VAL A 265 15.54 2.36 -5.18
C VAL A 265 14.45 3.27 -4.59
N PRO A 266 13.16 2.92 -4.72
CA PRO A 266 12.10 3.61 -4.00
C PRO A 266 12.16 3.25 -2.52
N SER A 267 11.50 4.05 -1.67
CA SER A 267 11.39 3.69 -0.26
C SER A 267 10.56 2.42 -0.06
N TYR A 268 10.83 1.65 1.01
CA TYR A 268 10.04 0.45 1.32
C TYR A 268 8.55 0.78 1.51
N THR A 269 8.26 1.94 2.09
CA THR A 269 6.91 2.48 2.26
C THR A 269 6.20 2.85 0.96
N TRP A 270 6.93 2.99 -0.16
CA TRP A 270 6.34 3.27 -1.47
C TRP A 270 5.76 2.00 -2.10
N GLY A 271 6.34 0.83 -1.86
CA GLY A 271 5.93 -0.42 -2.52
C GLY A 271 5.53 -1.58 -1.61
N GLY A 272 5.78 -1.53 -0.30
CA GLY A 272 5.38 -2.59 0.63
C GLY A 272 4.19 -2.17 1.50
N ALA A 273 3.13 -2.97 1.55
CA ALA A 273 1.86 -2.61 2.20
C ALA A 273 2.01 -2.36 3.71
N HIS A 274 2.72 -3.23 4.44
CA HIS A 274 3.02 -3.00 5.85
C HIS A 274 3.90 -1.76 6.10
N ASN A 275 4.91 -1.52 5.25
CA ASN A 275 5.72 -0.32 5.35
C ASN A 275 4.90 0.95 5.05
N PHE A 276 3.97 0.88 4.10
CA PHE A 276 3.02 1.95 3.81
C PHE A 276 2.18 2.27 5.04
N TYR A 277 1.61 1.26 5.71
CA TYR A 277 0.90 1.45 6.99
C TYR A 277 1.78 2.15 8.04
N LEU A 278 3.03 1.71 8.21
CA LEU A 278 3.96 2.31 9.19
C LEU A 278 4.22 3.81 8.93
N HIS A 279 4.23 4.22 7.66
CA HIS A 279 4.34 5.62 7.25
C HIS A 279 3.03 6.39 7.48
N TRP A 280 1.94 5.91 6.87
CA TRP A 280 0.70 6.67 6.74
C TRP A 280 -0.10 6.74 8.03
N LYS A 281 0.03 5.76 8.94
CA LYS A 281 -0.54 5.87 10.30
C LYS A 281 0.00 7.08 11.07
N GLY A 282 1.25 7.49 10.83
CA GLY A 282 1.87 8.65 11.46
C GLY A 282 1.60 9.96 10.72
N ARG A 283 1.33 9.88 9.41
CA ARG A 283 1.13 11.02 8.52
C ARG A 283 -0.33 11.48 8.44
N ALA A 284 -1.26 10.55 8.37
CA ALA A 284 -2.70 10.78 8.30
C ALA A 284 -3.46 10.35 9.56
N GLY A 285 -2.94 9.35 10.28
CA GLY A 285 -3.74 8.62 11.28
C GLY A 285 -4.58 7.51 10.62
N VAL A 286 -5.13 6.62 11.44
CA VAL A 286 -6.09 5.60 10.96
C VAL A 286 -7.50 6.13 11.19
N ALA A 287 -8.30 6.16 10.12
CA ALA A 287 -9.71 6.55 10.17
C ALA A 287 -10.49 5.62 11.11
N ALA A 288 -11.32 6.18 11.98
CA ALA A 288 -12.05 5.39 12.96
C ALA A 288 -13.20 4.59 12.33
N TYR A 289 -13.90 5.19 11.36
CA TYR A 289 -15.06 4.59 10.71
C TYR A 289 -14.96 4.67 9.18
N THR A 290 -15.58 3.74 8.48
CA THR A 290 -15.68 3.80 7.01
C THR A 290 -16.42 5.04 6.52
N SER A 291 -17.37 5.59 7.29
CA SER A 291 -18.03 6.85 6.92
C SER A 291 -17.12 8.08 6.93
N ASP A 292 -15.95 7.99 7.57
CA ASP A 292 -14.95 9.05 7.54
C ASP A 292 -14.16 9.04 6.22
N LEU A 293 -14.18 7.92 5.49
CA LEU A 293 -13.46 7.74 4.24
C LEU A 293 -14.29 8.19 3.04
N GLN A 294 -13.58 8.62 2.01
CA GLN A 294 -14.18 9.14 0.78
C GLN A 294 -13.33 8.81 -0.45
N THR A 295 -13.83 9.20 -1.63
CA THR A 295 -13.07 9.08 -2.88
C THR A 295 -11.72 9.79 -2.80
N GLY A 296 -10.66 9.09 -3.18
CA GLY A 296 -9.27 9.52 -3.10
C GLY A 296 -8.57 9.12 -1.80
N ASP A 297 -9.27 8.54 -0.83
CA ASP A 297 -8.67 7.95 0.35
C ASP A 297 -8.16 6.54 0.09
N VAL A 298 -7.28 6.07 0.97
CA VAL A 298 -6.59 4.79 0.85
C VAL A 298 -7.00 3.86 1.99
N VAL A 299 -7.05 2.57 1.70
CA VAL A 299 -7.28 1.52 2.69
C VAL A 299 -6.22 0.43 2.57
N ASN A 300 -5.81 -0.09 3.72
CA ASN A 300 -5.04 -1.30 3.85
C ASN A 300 -5.92 -2.47 4.34
N ALA A 301 -5.54 -3.69 3.96
CA ALA A 301 -6.11 -4.92 4.49
C ALA A 301 -5.02 -5.79 5.14
N ASP A 302 -5.34 -6.32 6.31
CA ASP A 302 -4.64 -7.39 7.03
C ASP A 302 -5.56 -8.62 6.95
N PHE A 303 -5.11 -9.65 6.21
CA PHE A 303 -5.95 -10.75 5.77
C PHE A 303 -6.22 -11.78 6.85
N ALA A 304 -5.28 -12.02 7.76
CA ALA A 304 -5.46 -12.92 8.90
C ALA A 304 -5.78 -12.21 10.23
N GLY A 305 -5.71 -10.88 10.28
CA GLY A 305 -5.80 -10.12 11.53
C GLY A 305 -4.57 -10.35 12.42
N ASP A 306 -3.41 -10.62 11.84
CA ASP A 306 -2.18 -10.97 12.56
C ASP A 306 -1.29 -9.76 12.88
N GLY A 307 -1.68 -8.58 12.37
CA GLY A 307 -0.95 -7.33 12.51
C GLY A 307 0.11 -7.11 11.43
N ALA A 308 0.27 -8.00 10.45
CA ALA A 308 0.94 -7.73 9.19
C ALA A 308 -0.08 -7.18 8.19
N ILE A 309 0.35 -6.31 7.29
CA ILE A 309 -0.56 -5.71 6.29
C ILE A 309 -0.18 -6.29 4.94
N ASP A 310 -1.17 -6.85 4.25
CA ASP A 310 -0.99 -7.59 3.01
C ASP A 310 -1.23 -6.75 1.78
N HIS A 311 -2.19 -5.84 1.86
CA HIS A 311 -2.71 -5.20 0.66
C HIS A 311 -3.05 -3.74 0.87
N THR A 312 -2.94 -2.97 -0.21
CA THR A 312 -3.23 -1.53 -0.27
C THR A 312 -4.11 -1.26 -1.48
N ALA A 313 -5.21 -0.53 -1.30
CA ALA A 313 -6.10 -0.09 -2.38
C ALA A 313 -6.54 1.36 -2.19
N ILE A 314 -6.95 2.01 -3.28
CA ILE A 314 -7.48 3.38 -3.27
C ILE A 314 -8.98 3.37 -3.55
N ILE A 315 -9.73 4.17 -2.81
CA ILE A 315 -11.17 4.36 -3.01
C ILE A 315 -11.34 5.34 -4.18
N THR A 316 -11.97 4.90 -5.28
CA THR A 316 -12.15 5.75 -6.48
C THR A 316 -13.60 6.09 -6.78
N TYR A 317 -14.53 5.41 -6.13
CA TYR A 317 -15.95 5.69 -6.23
C TYR A 317 -16.64 5.42 -4.91
N GLN A 318 -17.65 6.24 -4.59
CA GLN A 318 -18.40 6.14 -3.37
C GLN A 318 -19.89 6.31 -3.68
N ASP A 319 -20.66 5.31 -3.29
CA ASP A 319 -22.11 5.37 -3.15
C ASP A 319 -22.48 4.97 -1.72
N THR A 320 -23.39 4.00 -1.54
CA THR A 320 -23.57 3.32 -0.25
C THR A 320 -22.35 2.47 0.15
N ASN A 321 -21.44 2.20 -0.79
CA ASN A 321 -20.22 1.45 -0.61
C ASN A 321 -18.99 2.29 -1.01
N LEU A 322 -17.82 1.90 -0.50
CA LEU A 322 -16.52 2.48 -0.87
C LEU A 322 -15.83 1.55 -1.89
N TRP A 323 -15.94 1.89 -3.17
CA TRP A 323 -15.43 1.06 -4.27
C TRP A 323 -13.94 1.31 -4.52
N LEU A 324 -13.22 0.21 -4.72
CA LEU A 324 -11.78 0.17 -4.74
C LEU A 324 -11.25 0.03 -6.18
N THR A 325 -10.15 0.74 -6.45
CA THR A 325 -9.27 0.46 -7.58
C THR A 325 -7.94 -0.03 -7.04
N GLN A 326 -7.41 -1.13 -7.60
CA GLN A 326 -6.26 -1.82 -7.06
C GLN A 326 -5.50 -2.63 -8.12
N HIS A 327 -4.19 -2.74 -7.95
CA HIS A 327 -3.34 -3.63 -8.74
C HIS A 327 -3.16 -4.98 -8.03
N THR A 328 -4.28 -5.69 -7.94
CA THR A 328 -4.28 -7.14 -7.88
C THR A 328 -4.38 -7.61 -9.33
N ASP A 329 -5.60 -7.69 -9.86
CA ASP A 329 -5.94 -7.94 -11.28
C ASP A 329 -6.02 -6.66 -12.14
N ASP A 330 -5.41 -5.57 -11.67
CA ASP A 330 -5.48 -4.22 -12.27
C ASP A 330 -6.91 -3.72 -12.50
N LYS A 331 -7.84 -4.08 -11.60
CA LYS A 331 -9.25 -3.78 -11.74
C LYS A 331 -9.61 -2.45 -11.10
N LYS A 332 -10.62 -1.81 -11.69
CA LYS A 332 -11.29 -0.63 -11.13
C LYS A 332 -12.71 -0.97 -10.72
N GLU A 333 -13.03 -0.69 -9.46
CA GLU A 333 -14.38 -0.63 -8.92
C GLU A 333 -15.19 -1.92 -9.08
N VAL A 334 -14.51 -3.07 -9.05
CA VAL A 334 -15.14 -4.41 -9.01
C VAL A 334 -15.29 -4.91 -7.57
N THR A 335 -14.41 -4.44 -6.68
CA THR A 335 -14.42 -4.71 -5.25
C THR A 335 -14.71 -3.43 -4.48
N ASN A 336 -15.18 -3.59 -3.25
CA ASN A 336 -15.41 -2.49 -2.32
C ASN A 336 -14.94 -2.92 -0.93
N VAL A 337 -14.80 -1.96 -0.02
CA VAL A 337 -14.36 -2.20 1.36
C VAL A 337 -15.28 -3.18 2.11
N GLY A 338 -16.58 -3.21 1.76
CA GLY A 338 -17.53 -4.17 2.33
C GLY A 338 -17.17 -5.63 2.08
N HIS A 339 -16.64 -5.95 0.89
CA HIS A 339 -16.14 -7.29 0.58
C HIS A 339 -15.00 -7.69 1.52
N TRP A 340 -14.06 -6.78 1.82
CA TRP A 340 -12.96 -7.06 2.75
C TRP A 340 -13.46 -7.38 4.16
N TYR A 341 -14.39 -6.61 4.70
CA TYR A 341 -15.01 -6.93 5.98
C TYR A 341 -15.75 -8.27 5.97
N SER A 342 -16.46 -8.58 4.87
CA SER A 342 -17.17 -9.86 4.74
C SER A 342 -16.23 -11.08 4.68
N SER A 343 -14.98 -10.86 4.24
CA SER A 343 -13.90 -11.84 4.25
C SER A 343 -13.19 -11.97 5.60
N GLY A 344 -13.54 -11.14 6.59
CA GLY A 344 -12.90 -11.13 7.90
C GLY A 344 -11.59 -10.36 7.96
N TYR A 345 -11.27 -9.55 6.94
CA TYR A 345 -10.06 -8.75 6.92
C TYR A 345 -10.15 -7.58 7.89
N SER A 346 -9.03 -7.27 8.54
CA SER A 346 -8.89 -6.03 9.30
C SER A 346 -8.53 -4.90 8.34
N VAL A 347 -9.28 -3.79 8.39
CA VAL A 347 -9.14 -2.68 7.44
C VAL A 347 -8.56 -1.46 8.14
N TYR A 348 -7.60 -0.78 7.51
CA TYR A 348 -7.00 0.45 8.02
C TYR A 348 -7.10 1.54 6.95
N GLY A 349 -8.02 2.49 7.15
CA GLY A 349 -8.25 3.60 6.23
C GLY A 349 -7.46 4.86 6.61
N TYR A 350 -7.15 5.69 5.62
CA TYR A 350 -6.43 6.95 5.79
C TYR A 350 -7.18 8.08 5.09
N GLU A 351 -7.59 9.09 5.87
CA GLU A 351 -8.17 10.34 5.34
C GLU A 351 -7.03 11.20 4.75
N MET A 352 -6.84 11.08 3.44
CA MET A 352 -5.64 11.62 2.78
C MET A 352 -5.68 13.15 2.72
N ASP A 353 -6.87 13.75 2.72
CA ASP A 353 -7.06 15.21 2.85
C ASP A 353 -6.65 15.77 4.22
N LYS A 354 -6.57 14.92 5.26
CA LYS A 354 -6.08 15.28 6.61
C LYS A 354 -4.60 14.97 6.83
N ALA A 355 -3.95 14.28 5.89
CA ALA A 355 -2.54 13.93 5.99
C ALA A 355 -1.63 15.18 6.01
N SER A 356 -0.52 15.12 6.75
CA SER A 356 0.51 16.17 6.64
C SER A 356 1.19 16.12 5.27
N ASN A 357 1.55 17.28 4.71
CA ASN A 357 2.22 17.39 3.42
C ASN A 357 3.39 18.38 3.43
#